data_AF-A0A8H4VM54-F1
#
_entry.id   AF-A0A8H4VM54-F1
#
_cell.length_a   1.000
_cell.length_b   1.000
_cell.length_c   1.000
_cell.angle_alpha   90.00
_cell.angle_beta   90.00
_cell.angle_gamma   90.00
#
_symmetry.space_group_name_H-M   'P 1'
#
loop_
_entity.id
_entity.type
_entity.pdbx_description
1 polymer ?
#
loop_
_entity_poly.entity_id
_entity_poly.type
_entity_poly.pdbx_seq_one_letter_code
_entity_poly.pdbx_strand_id
1 'polypeptide(L)'
;MPAETNPAPHLTITPFKISDLPPEEQIIAEGKALIESSTSWKAGKTFFDTVHTSYRGKLPGDGAPWYCRISEHKPEEITFDQLWEKLSKNKAENELQFIHEIQKVNKVKEISPTANVWTLYYTFLPPVSPRVFTVVQVTQLSESEPRTGLIVSLSIDLSDAPELQKLEEKGTKGRYVSVERVMELENGNTEWRMATSSTPGGSIPNFLVESTMAKKIAADVPQFIKWFQQKSKSQK
;
A
#
# COMPACT_ATOMS: atom_id res chain seq x y z
N MET A 1 11.54 27.35 15.67
CA MET A 1 11.39 26.52 14.45
C MET A 1 9.91 26.24 14.30
N PRO A 2 9.24 26.63 13.21
CA PRO A 2 7.85 26.23 12.99
C PRO A 2 7.79 24.69 13.00
N ALA A 3 6.82 24.12 13.71
CA ALA A 3 6.58 22.68 13.66
C ALA A 3 6.29 22.31 12.20
N GLU A 4 7.00 21.32 11.65
CA GLU A 4 6.71 20.79 10.32
C GLU A 4 5.27 20.31 10.30
N THR A 5 4.40 21.04 9.59
CA THR A 5 3.01 20.67 9.40
C THR A 5 2.95 19.45 8.50
N ASN A 6 2.29 18.38 8.95
CA ASN A 6 2.11 17.18 8.15
C ASN A 6 1.27 17.52 6.90
N PRO A 7 1.81 17.39 5.67
CA PRO A 7 1.10 17.76 4.46
C PRO A 7 -0.06 16.80 4.12
N ALA A 8 -0.17 15.67 4.82
CA ALA A 8 -1.16 14.63 4.58
C ALA A 8 -1.75 14.14 5.92
N PRO A 9 -2.53 14.98 6.63
CA PRO A 9 -2.99 14.69 8.00
C PRO A 9 -3.90 13.47 8.14
N HIS A 10 -4.63 13.07 7.09
CA HIS A 10 -5.46 11.86 7.11
C HIS A 10 -4.67 10.59 6.78
N LEU A 11 -3.45 10.73 6.25
CA LEU A 11 -2.59 9.59 5.97
C LEU A 11 -1.86 9.17 7.24
N THR A 12 -2.56 8.43 8.10
CA THR A 12 -2.08 7.96 9.39
C THR A 12 -2.42 6.48 9.60
N ILE A 13 -1.68 5.82 10.50
CA ILE A 13 -2.03 4.46 10.96
C ILE A 13 -3.21 4.45 11.95
N THR A 14 -3.77 5.60 12.30
CA THR A 14 -5.00 5.68 13.10
C THR A 14 -6.18 5.26 12.21
N PRO A 15 -6.95 4.23 12.60
CA PRO A 15 -7.99 3.70 11.74
C PRO A 15 -9.21 4.63 11.73
N PHE A 16 -9.85 4.75 10.57
CA PHE A 16 -11.12 5.46 10.40
C PHE A 16 -12.28 4.50 10.58
N LYS A 17 -13.39 5.01 11.12
CA LYS A 17 -14.69 4.38 10.90
C LYS A 17 -15.12 4.65 9.48
N ILE A 18 -15.92 3.75 8.89
CA ILE A 18 -16.42 3.94 7.52
C ILE A 18 -17.23 5.25 7.39
N SER A 19 -17.99 5.62 8.42
CA SER A 19 -18.77 6.87 8.44
C SER A 19 -17.93 8.14 8.50
N ASP A 20 -16.68 8.02 8.96
CA ASP A 20 -15.81 9.14 9.30
C ASP A 20 -14.71 9.32 8.25
N LEU A 21 -14.82 8.61 7.12
CA LEU A 21 -13.86 8.72 6.03
C LEU A 21 -13.91 10.11 5.41
N PRO A 22 -12.74 10.74 5.17
CA PRO A 22 -12.68 11.99 4.42
C PRO A 22 -13.15 11.74 2.97
N PRO A 23 -13.59 12.81 2.26
CA PRO A 23 -13.95 12.71 0.85
C PRO A 23 -12.83 12.12 0.00
N GLU A 24 -13.17 11.33 -1.02
CA GLU A 24 -12.19 10.65 -1.88
C GLU A 24 -11.21 11.65 -2.53
N GLU A 25 -11.69 12.82 -2.94
CA GLU A 25 -10.86 13.87 -3.54
C GLU A 25 -9.78 14.36 -2.57
N GLN A 26 -10.10 14.45 -1.28
CA GLN A 26 -9.15 14.84 -0.25
C GLN A 26 -8.13 13.72 0.01
N ILE A 27 -8.58 12.46 0.06
CA ILE A 27 -7.70 11.29 0.20
C ILE A 27 -6.66 11.27 -0.92
N ILE A 28 -7.11 11.45 -2.16
CA ILE A 28 -6.25 11.49 -3.35
C ILE A 28 -5.31 12.70 -3.30
N ALA A 29 -5.80 13.90 -2.97
CA ALA A 29 -4.96 15.10 -2.89
C ALA A 29 -3.82 14.94 -1.87
N GLU A 30 -4.11 14.39 -0.69
CA GLU A 30 -3.11 14.10 0.33
C GLU A 30 -2.17 12.97 -0.09
N GLY A 31 -2.69 11.94 -0.77
CA GLY A 31 -1.89 10.88 -1.38
C GLY A 31 -0.86 11.45 -2.36
N LYS A 32 -1.30 12.33 -3.26
CA LYS A 32 -0.44 13.00 -4.23
C LYS A 32 0.65 13.83 -3.54
N ALA A 33 0.28 14.65 -2.56
CA ALA A 33 1.25 15.45 -1.81
C ALA A 33 2.29 14.59 -1.08
N LEU A 34 1.86 13.48 -0.46
CA LEU A 34 2.77 12.55 0.23
C LEU A 34 3.73 11.88 -0.76
N ILE A 35 3.21 11.32 -1.86
CA ILE A 35 4.03 10.57 -2.80
C ILE A 35 5.02 11.48 -3.55
N GLU A 36 4.66 12.73 -3.82
CA GLU A 36 5.57 13.75 -4.35
C GLU A 36 6.67 14.09 -3.35
N SER A 37 6.33 14.25 -2.06
CA SER A 37 7.32 14.51 -1.00
C SER A 37 8.37 13.40 -0.87
N SER A 38 8.03 12.16 -1.26
CA SER A 38 8.93 11.00 -1.17
C SER A 38 10.23 11.13 -1.96
N THR A 39 10.25 12.03 -2.95
CA THR A 39 11.45 12.38 -3.74
C THR A 39 12.54 13.06 -2.92
N SER A 40 12.16 13.71 -1.82
CA SER A 40 13.07 14.41 -0.89
C SER A 40 13.44 13.59 0.35
N TRP A 41 12.89 12.37 0.48
CA TRP A 41 13.13 11.52 1.64
C TRP A 41 14.55 10.99 1.67
N LYS A 42 15.03 10.59 2.86
CA LYS A 42 16.38 10.07 3.01
C LYS A 42 16.52 8.77 2.24
N ALA A 43 17.51 8.71 1.34
CA ALA A 43 17.80 7.51 0.58
C ALA A 43 18.12 6.32 1.50
N GLY A 44 17.52 5.18 1.16
CA GLY A 44 17.71 3.89 1.80
C GLY A 44 18.62 2.98 0.97
N LYS A 45 18.46 1.66 1.15
CA LYS A 45 19.21 0.65 0.40
C LYS A 45 18.53 0.35 -0.94
N THR A 46 19.31 -0.06 -1.93
CA THR A 46 18.79 -0.73 -3.12
C THR A 46 18.67 -2.22 -2.83
N PHE A 47 17.57 -2.84 -3.24
CA PHE A 47 17.34 -4.28 -3.14
C PHE A 47 17.07 -4.85 -4.53
N PHE A 48 17.46 -6.11 -4.75
CA PHE A 48 17.21 -6.84 -6.00
C PHE A 48 17.74 -6.11 -7.25
N ASP A 49 18.78 -5.30 -7.07
CA ASP A 49 19.45 -4.44 -8.07
C ASP A 49 18.59 -3.36 -8.73
N THR A 50 17.26 -3.42 -8.62
CA THR A 50 16.31 -2.55 -9.33
C THR A 50 15.36 -1.78 -8.43
N VAL A 51 15.25 -2.14 -7.14
CA VAL A 51 14.29 -1.52 -6.23
C VAL A 51 15.00 -0.57 -5.28
N HIS A 52 14.83 0.73 -5.50
CA HIS A 52 15.37 1.77 -4.65
C HIS A 52 14.44 2.04 -3.48
N THR A 53 14.99 2.26 -2.29
CA THR A 53 14.18 2.63 -1.11
C THR A 53 14.55 4.00 -0.59
N SER A 54 13.60 4.67 0.04
CA SER A 54 13.82 5.89 0.82
C SER A 54 12.93 5.86 2.07
N TYR A 55 13.21 6.72 3.04
CA TYR A 55 12.45 6.76 4.28
C TYR A 55 12.38 8.15 4.89
N ARG A 56 11.31 8.38 5.65
CA ARG A 56 11.10 9.59 6.45
C ARG A 56 10.78 9.18 7.88
N GLY A 57 11.36 9.89 8.85
CA GLY A 57 10.95 9.75 10.25
C GLY A 57 9.46 10.09 10.44
N LYS A 58 8.91 9.71 11.60
CA LYS A 58 7.52 10.08 11.92
C LYS A 58 7.39 11.59 12.09
N LEU A 59 6.41 12.19 11.42
CA LEU A 59 5.91 13.53 11.71
C LEU A 59 4.76 13.46 12.73
N PRO A 60 4.38 14.58 13.35
CA PRO A 60 3.16 14.64 14.15
C PRO A 60 1.96 14.11 13.35
N GLY A 61 1.22 13.16 13.94
CA GLY A 61 0.03 12.54 13.33
C GLY A 61 0.28 11.24 12.56
N ASP A 62 1.49 10.97 12.06
CA ASP A 62 1.76 9.75 11.23
C ASP A 62 1.53 8.44 12.00
N GLY A 63 1.87 8.45 13.29
CA GLY A 63 1.89 7.28 14.18
C GLY A 63 3.10 6.35 14.01
N ALA A 64 3.62 6.17 12.79
CA ALA A 64 4.85 5.41 12.52
C ALA A 64 5.70 6.04 11.39
N PRO A 65 7.01 5.74 11.30
CA PRO A 65 7.86 6.20 10.20
C PRO A 65 7.35 5.72 8.84
N TRP A 66 7.67 6.49 7.79
CA TRP A 66 7.31 6.16 6.42
C TRP A 66 8.49 5.53 5.68
N TYR A 67 8.18 4.50 4.89
CA TYR A 67 9.11 3.81 4.01
C TYR A 67 8.57 3.86 2.59
N CYS A 68 9.43 4.19 1.65
CA CYS A 68 9.10 4.23 0.23
C CYS A 68 9.98 3.25 -0.53
N ARG A 69 9.41 2.65 -1.57
CA ARG A 69 10.12 1.92 -2.61
C ARG A 69 9.76 2.44 -3.98
N ILE A 70 10.71 2.39 -4.89
CA ILE A 70 10.60 2.85 -6.27
C ILE A 70 11.19 1.77 -7.16
N SER A 71 10.47 1.35 -8.18
CA SER A 71 10.95 0.49 -9.26
C SER A 71 10.52 1.06 -10.61
N GLU A 72 11.32 0.76 -11.64
CA GLU A 72 11.06 1.15 -13.01
C GLU A 72 10.97 -0.12 -13.86
N HIS A 73 9.97 -0.17 -14.73
CA HIS A 73 9.64 -1.36 -15.51
C HIS A 73 9.58 -1.04 -16.99
N LYS A 74 10.24 -1.86 -17.80
CA LYS A 74 10.19 -1.71 -19.26
C LYS A 74 8.88 -2.26 -19.81
N PRO A 75 8.40 -1.75 -20.96
CA PRO A 75 7.18 -2.26 -21.61
C PRO A 75 7.21 -3.78 -21.90
N GLU A 76 8.40 -4.37 -22.10
CA GLU A 76 8.53 -5.82 -22.32
C GLU A 76 8.31 -6.64 -21.04
N GLU A 77 8.48 -6.03 -19.86
CA GLU A 77 8.24 -6.67 -18.56
C GLU A 77 6.78 -6.55 -18.16
N ILE A 78 6.26 -5.31 -18.16
CA ILE A 78 4.86 -4.97 -17.90
C ILE A 78 4.57 -3.54 -18.38
N THR A 79 3.43 -3.33 -19.03
CA THR A 79 3.00 -1.99 -19.45
C THR A 79 2.29 -1.23 -18.33
N PHE A 80 2.15 0.10 -18.47
CA PHE A 80 1.34 0.93 -17.57
C PHE A 80 -0.06 0.34 -17.35
N ASP A 81 -0.79 0.04 -18.43
CA ASP A 81 -2.18 -0.44 -18.33
C ASP A 81 -2.26 -1.79 -17.62
N GLN A 82 -1.31 -2.69 -17.88
CA GLN A 82 -1.25 -4.01 -17.24
C GLN A 82 -0.96 -3.87 -15.74
N LEU A 83 0.00 -3.02 -15.37
CA LEU A 83 0.33 -2.77 -13.97
C LEU A 83 -0.84 -2.11 -13.25
N TRP A 84 -1.42 -1.06 -13.83
CA TRP A 84 -2.57 -0.35 -13.29
C TRP A 84 -3.78 -1.26 -13.09
N GLU A 85 -4.09 -2.13 -14.06
CA GLU A 85 -5.21 -3.08 -13.96
C GLU A 85 -5.05 -4.01 -12.74
N LYS A 86 -3.83 -4.53 -12.50
CA LYS A 86 -3.59 -5.45 -11.38
C LYS A 86 -3.55 -4.75 -10.02
N LEU A 87 -3.20 -3.47 -9.99
CA LEU A 87 -3.08 -2.73 -8.73
C LEU A 87 -4.34 -1.94 -8.35
N SER A 88 -5.21 -1.56 -9.30
CA SER A 88 -6.35 -0.69 -9.02
C SER A 88 -7.65 -1.43 -8.66
N LYS A 89 -7.94 -2.59 -9.28
CA LYS A 89 -9.26 -3.24 -9.16
C LYS A 89 -9.31 -4.32 -8.08
N ASN A 90 -8.40 -5.29 -8.15
CA ASN A 90 -8.43 -6.52 -7.34
C ASN A 90 -7.10 -6.73 -6.62
N LYS A 91 -6.51 -5.65 -6.10
CA LYS A 91 -5.18 -5.67 -5.53
C LYS A 91 -5.02 -6.72 -4.43
N ALA A 92 -5.92 -6.73 -3.44
CA ALA A 92 -5.87 -7.70 -2.35
C ALA A 92 -5.95 -9.16 -2.86
N GLU A 93 -6.79 -9.43 -3.85
CA GLU A 93 -6.91 -10.76 -4.46
C GLU A 93 -5.65 -11.15 -5.25
N ASN A 94 -5.03 -10.20 -5.94
CA ASN A 94 -3.78 -10.42 -6.66
C ASN A 94 -2.63 -10.67 -5.67
N GLU A 95 -2.52 -9.86 -4.63
CA GLU A 95 -1.52 -10.01 -3.56
C GLU A 95 -1.60 -11.37 -2.87
N LEU A 96 -2.81 -11.90 -2.62
CA LEU A 96 -3.02 -13.26 -2.12
C LEU A 96 -2.31 -14.34 -2.97
N GLN A 97 -2.10 -14.10 -4.26
CA GLN A 97 -1.49 -15.09 -5.16
C GLN A 97 0.03 -15.12 -5.11
N PHE A 98 0.69 -14.05 -4.63
CA PHE A 98 2.16 -13.94 -4.68
C PHE A 98 2.81 -13.55 -3.34
N ILE A 99 2.05 -12.99 -2.40
CA ILE A 99 2.52 -12.70 -1.04
C ILE A 99 2.13 -13.86 -0.13
N HIS A 100 3.09 -14.74 0.15
CA HIS A 100 2.88 -15.96 0.92
C HIS A 100 2.39 -15.75 2.36
N GLU A 101 2.60 -14.58 2.96
CA GLU A 101 2.05 -14.28 4.28
C GLU A 101 0.54 -14.05 4.25
N ILE A 102 -0.04 -13.64 3.11
CA ILE A 102 -1.47 -13.45 2.97
C ILE A 102 -2.12 -14.81 2.76
N GLN A 103 -3.02 -15.18 3.67
CA GLN A 103 -3.72 -16.48 3.64
C GLN A 103 -5.18 -16.35 3.23
N LYS A 104 -5.77 -15.17 3.42
CA LYS A 104 -7.16 -14.90 3.04
C LYS A 104 -7.37 -13.41 2.81
N VAL A 105 -8.22 -13.09 1.84
CA VAL A 105 -8.74 -11.74 1.62
C VAL A 105 -10.25 -11.81 1.45
N ASN A 106 -10.97 -10.82 1.98
CA ASN A 106 -12.40 -10.65 1.71
C ASN A 106 -12.68 -9.19 1.34
N LYS A 107 -13.48 -8.96 0.31
CA LYS A 107 -14.09 -7.64 0.05
C LYS A 107 -15.16 -7.42 1.11
N VAL A 108 -14.98 -6.41 1.95
CA VAL A 108 -15.89 -6.08 3.05
C VAL A 108 -17.07 -5.26 2.55
N LYS A 109 -16.77 -4.21 1.76
CA LYS A 109 -17.79 -3.27 1.27
C LYS A 109 -17.26 -2.51 0.06
N GLU A 110 -18.12 -2.26 -0.92
CA GLU A 110 -17.88 -1.25 -1.95
C GLU A 110 -18.50 0.08 -1.47
N ILE A 111 -17.68 1.14 -1.38
CA ILE A 111 -18.15 2.48 -1.01
C ILE A 111 -18.55 3.25 -2.27
N SER A 112 -17.75 3.13 -3.32
CA SER A 112 -17.96 3.71 -4.64
C SER A 112 -17.22 2.87 -5.70
N PRO A 113 -17.38 3.16 -7.02
CA PRO A 113 -16.61 2.48 -8.06
C PRO A 113 -15.08 2.60 -7.89
N THR A 114 -14.61 3.64 -7.18
CA THR A 114 -13.19 3.94 -6.94
C THR A 114 -12.74 3.64 -5.51
N ALA A 115 -13.65 3.29 -4.60
CA ALA A 115 -13.35 3.06 -3.19
C ALA A 115 -13.91 1.71 -2.68
N ASN A 116 -13.02 0.82 -2.26
CA ASN A 116 -13.36 -0.53 -1.81
C ASN A 116 -12.70 -0.85 -0.46
N VAL A 117 -13.46 -1.41 0.47
CA VAL A 117 -12.97 -1.90 1.76
C VAL A 117 -12.61 -3.37 1.65
N TRP A 118 -11.41 -3.72 2.06
CA TRP A 118 -10.86 -5.07 2.07
C TRP A 118 -10.34 -5.44 3.46
N THR A 119 -10.47 -6.71 3.83
CA THR A 119 -9.77 -7.29 4.97
C THR A 119 -8.78 -8.34 4.49
N LEU A 120 -7.55 -8.27 4.98
CA LEU A 120 -6.44 -9.15 4.64
C LEU A 120 -5.96 -9.86 5.90
N TYR A 121 -5.90 -11.19 5.84
CA TYR A 121 -5.44 -12.05 6.93
C TYR A 121 -4.02 -12.55 6.65
N TYR A 122 -3.09 -12.14 7.50
CA TYR A 122 -1.67 -12.47 7.40
C TYR A 122 -1.28 -13.51 8.45
N THR A 123 -0.54 -14.52 8.05
CA THR A 123 0.15 -15.45 8.96
C THR A 123 1.66 -15.27 8.86
N PHE A 124 2.32 -15.51 9.99
CA PHE A 124 3.78 -15.43 10.10
C PHE A 124 4.27 -16.72 10.75
N LEU A 125 5.57 -17.00 10.62
CA LEU A 125 6.17 -18.12 11.33
C LEU A 125 6.00 -17.93 12.85
N PRO A 126 5.63 -19.00 13.60
CA PRO A 126 5.59 -18.95 15.05
C PRO A 126 6.90 -18.42 15.64
N PRO A 127 6.86 -17.62 16.72
CA PRO A 127 5.75 -17.39 17.64
C PRO A 127 4.86 -16.17 17.30
N VAL A 128 4.96 -15.62 16.09
CA VAL A 128 4.27 -14.38 15.71
C VAL A 128 2.80 -14.69 15.38
N SER A 129 1.86 -14.18 16.19
CA SER A 129 0.42 -14.38 15.96
C SER A 129 -0.06 -13.86 14.59
N PRO A 130 -1.16 -14.37 14.03
CA PRO A 130 -1.72 -13.83 12.80
C PRO A 130 -2.14 -12.36 12.94
N ARG A 131 -2.06 -11.61 11.84
CA ARG A 131 -2.50 -10.21 11.74
C ARG A 131 -3.70 -10.07 10.82
N VAL A 132 -4.56 -9.12 11.14
CA VAL A 132 -5.67 -8.70 10.28
C VAL A 132 -5.47 -7.23 9.97
N PHE A 133 -5.46 -6.90 8.69
CA PHE A 133 -5.43 -5.52 8.19
C PHE A 133 -6.70 -5.26 7.42
N THR A 134 -7.49 -4.29 7.87
CA THR A 134 -8.70 -3.87 7.19
C THR A 134 -8.47 -2.46 6.67
N VAL A 135 -8.64 -2.26 5.37
CA VAL A 135 -8.33 -1.00 4.70
C VAL A 135 -9.39 -0.62 3.68
N VAL A 136 -9.62 0.67 3.50
CA VAL A 136 -10.24 1.21 2.29
C VAL A 136 -9.14 1.50 1.29
N GLN A 137 -9.34 1.10 0.03
CA GLN A 137 -8.49 1.44 -1.10
C GLN A 137 -9.25 2.38 -2.01
N VAL A 138 -8.73 3.60 -2.17
CA VAL A 138 -9.27 4.64 -3.06
C VAL A 138 -8.34 4.79 -4.25
N THR A 139 -8.88 4.74 -5.46
CA THR A 139 -8.10 4.78 -6.70
C THR A 139 -8.49 5.95 -7.58
N GLN A 140 -7.51 6.61 -8.19
CA GLN A 140 -7.73 7.62 -9.22
C GLN A 140 -6.79 7.39 -10.39
N LEU A 141 -7.31 7.45 -11.62
CA LEU A 141 -6.51 7.47 -12.83
C LEU A 141 -6.60 8.86 -13.45
N SER A 142 -5.44 9.44 -13.77
CA SER A 142 -5.30 10.64 -14.56
C SER A 142 -4.77 10.28 -15.94
N GLU A 143 -5.58 10.55 -16.98
CA GLU A 143 -5.24 10.31 -18.38
C GLU A 143 -4.43 11.48 -19.00
N SER A 144 -4.11 12.52 -18.23
CA SER A 144 -3.24 13.60 -18.69
C SER A 144 -1.78 13.16 -18.68
N GLU A 145 -1.01 13.55 -19.69
CA GLU A 145 0.41 13.23 -19.79
C GLU A 145 1.27 13.89 -18.69
N PRO A 146 2.14 13.14 -17.99
CA PRO A 146 2.27 11.69 -18.05
C PRO A 146 1.10 10.98 -17.35
N ARG A 147 0.54 9.92 -17.96
CA ARG A 147 -0.56 9.16 -17.34
C ARG A 147 -0.13 8.67 -15.96
N THR A 148 -1.01 8.91 -14.99
CA THR A 148 -0.69 8.67 -13.58
C THR A 148 -1.87 8.01 -12.88
N GLY A 149 -1.65 6.80 -12.37
CA GLY A 149 -2.57 6.10 -11.48
C GLY A 149 -2.13 6.26 -10.03
N LEU A 150 -3.07 6.60 -9.14
CA LEU A 150 -2.85 6.72 -7.70
C LEU A 150 -3.76 5.76 -6.93
N ILE A 151 -3.21 5.05 -5.95
CA ILE A 151 -3.93 4.17 -5.03
C ILE A 151 -3.59 4.57 -3.61
N VAL A 152 -4.59 4.93 -2.81
CA VAL A 152 -4.41 5.32 -1.41
C VAL A 152 -5.15 4.33 -0.53
N SER A 153 -4.45 3.73 0.44
CA SER A 153 -5.03 2.79 1.41
C SER A 153 -5.06 3.41 2.79
N LEU A 154 -6.23 3.49 3.42
CA LEU A 154 -6.39 3.94 4.82
C LEU A 154 -6.88 2.79 5.70
N SER A 155 -6.38 2.70 6.93
CA SER A 155 -6.85 1.71 7.90
C SER A 155 -8.31 1.96 8.31
N ILE A 156 -9.09 0.89 8.42
CA ILE A 156 -10.51 0.92 8.82
C ILE A 156 -10.71 0.18 10.13
N ASP A 157 -11.48 0.78 11.04
CA ASP A 157 -12.04 0.13 12.21
C ASP A 157 -13.50 -0.26 11.93
N LEU A 158 -13.83 -1.53 12.14
CA LEU A 158 -15.17 -2.10 11.98
C LEU A 158 -15.85 -2.35 13.33
N SER A 159 -15.30 -1.84 14.45
CA SER A 159 -15.83 -2.05 15.80
C SER A 159 -17.28 -1.59 15.99
N ASP A 160 -17.76 -0.64 15.18
CA ASP A 160 -19.13 -0.16 15.16
C ASP A 160 -19.99 -0.73 14.03
N ALA A 161 -19.46 -1.67 13.24
CA ALA A 161 -20.15 -2.38 12.17
C ALA A 161 -20.06 -3.90 12.36
N PRO A 162 -20.74 -4.50 13.37
CA PRO A 162 -20.56 -5.90 13.75
C PRO A 162 -20.79 -6.90 12.61
N GLU A 163 -21.73 -6.63 11.71
CA GLU A 163 -22.00 -7.49 10.55
C GLU A 163 -20.83 -7.51 9.55
N LEU A 164 -20.17 -6.36 9.35
CA LEU A 164 -18.97 -6.28 8.51
C LEU A 164 -17.77 -6.88 9.22
N GLN A 165 -17.68 -6.72 10.53
CA GLN A 165 -16.60 -7.28 11.36
C GLN A 165 -16.55 -8.81 11.28
N LYS A 166 -17.69 -9.50 11.06
CA LYS A 166 -17.73 -10.96 10.86
C LYS A 166 -16.96 -11.44 9.63
N LEU A 167 -16.66 -10.54 8.68
CA LEU A 167 -15.84 -10.85 7.51
C LEU A 167 -14.33 -10.82 7.82
N GLU A 168 -13.95 -10.28 8.97
CA GLU A 168 -12.57 -10.30 9.45
C GLU A 168 -12.23 -11.66 10.06
N GLU A 169 -11.03 -12.16 9.76
CA GLU A 169 -10.50 -13.32 10.45
C GLU A 169 -10.12 -13.00 11.89
N LYS A 170 -9.93 -14.03 12.72
CA LYS A 170 -9.39 -13.85 14.08
C LYS A 170 -7.89 -13.60 14.03
N GLY A 171 -7.45 -12.45 14.54
CA GLY A 171 -6.03 -12.11 14.62
C GLY A 171 -5.78 -10.77 15.32
N THR A 172 -4.52 -10.46 15.56
CA THR A 172 -4.12 -9.14 16.08
C THR A 172 -4.35 -8.08 15.02
N LYS A 173 -4.97 -6.95 15.37
CA LYS A 173 -5.19 -5.86 14.42
C LYS A 173 -3.87 -5.17 14.08
N GLY A 174 -3.43 -5.38 12.84
CA GLY A 174 -2.39 -4.56 12.24
C GLY A 174 -3.02 -3.34 11.59
N ARG A 175 -2.24 -2.27 11.42
CA ARG A 175 -2.70 -1.03 10.78
C ARG A 175 -1.63 -0.56 9.81
N TYR A 176 -2.06 -0.14 8.64
CA TYR A 176 -1.20 0.56 7.71
C TYR A 176 -1.97 1.63 6.94
N VAL A 177 -1.20 2.61 6.49
CA VAL A 177 -1.59 3.56 5.46
C VAL A 177 -0.59 3.44 4.34
N SER A 178 -1.04 3.45 3.10
CA SER A 178 -0.14 3.43 1.94
C SER A 178 -0.61 4.33 0.82
N VAL A 179 0.34 4.79 0.03
CA VAL A 179 0.11 5.50 -1.22
C VAL A 179 0.97 4.87 -2.29
N GLU A 180 0.35 4.52 -3.41
CA GLU A 180 1.03 3.98 -4.57
C GLU A 180 0.75 4.81 -5.80
N ARG A 181 1.80 5.02 -6.59
CA ARG A 181 1.75 5.69 -7.88
C ARG A 181 2.29 4.77 -8.96
N VAL A 182 1.52 4.65 -10.03
CA VAL A 182 1.95 4.11 -11.32
C VAL A 182 2.02 5.29 -12.27
N MET A 183 3.15 5.52 -12.93
CA MET A 183 3.35 6.71 -13.77
C MET A 183 4.14 6.35 -15.02
N GLU A 184 3.71 6.82 -16.18
CA GLU A 184 4.50 6.74 -17.40
C GLU A 184 5.72 7.68 -17.33
N LEU A 185 6.84 7.23 -17.89
CA LEU A 185 8.08 7.98 -17.96
C LEU A 185 8.38 8.39 -19.40
N GLU A 186 9.11 9.48 -19.58
CA GLU A 186 9.49 10.00 -20.91
C GLU A 186 10.28 9.00 -21.76
N ASN A 187 10.97 8.04 -21.12
CA ASN A 187 11.72 6.98 -21.78
C ASN A 187 10.86 5.79 -22.22
N GLY A 188 9.54 5.84 -22.00
CA GLY A 188 8.59 4.77 -22.31
C GLY A 188 8.45 3.70 -21.21
N ASN A 189 9.23 3.78 -20.13
CA ASN A 189 9.09 2.89 -18.98
C ASN A 189 7.92 3.31 -18.08
N THR A 190 7.56 2.43 -17.14
CA THR A 190 6.56 2.71 -16.10
C THR A 190 7.24 2.73 -14.74
N GLU A 191 7.12 3.83 -14.00
CA GLU A 191 7.51 3.90 -12.58
C GLU A 191 6.40 3.29 -11.71
N TRP A 192 6.78 2.41 -10.79
CA TRP A 192 5.95 2.01 -9.66
C TRP A 192 6.58 2.48 -8.37
N ARG A 193 5.87 3.38 -7.69
CA ARG A 193 6.28 3.94 -6.40
C ARG A 193 5.26 3.59 -5.34
N MET A 194 5.72 3.18 -4.17
CA MET A 194 4.87 2.88 -3.02
C MET A 194 5.49 3.45 -1.76
N ALA A 195 4.72 4.23 -1.02
CA ALA A 195 5.04 4.69 0.32
C ALA A 195 4.06 4.08 1.33
N THR A 196 4.56 3.59 2.45
CA THR A 196 3.73 3.01 3.52
C THR A 196 4.22 3.41 4.90
N SER A 197 3.28 3.54 5.82
CA SER A 197 3.50 3.61 7.26
C SER A 197 2.63 2.54 7.91
N SER A 198 3.20 1.75 8.81
CA SER A 198 2.49 0.60 9.38
C SER A 198 2.93 0.27 10.80
N THR A 199 2.02 -0.39 11.51
CA THR A 199 2.29 -1.06 12.78
C THR A 199 1.63 -2.44 12.78
N PRO A 200 2.34 -3.51 13.19
CA PRO A 200 1.77 -4.85 13.27
C PRO A 200 0.85 -5.04 14.49
N GLY A 201 0.77 -4.04 15.37
CA GLY A 201 0.05 -4.11 16.64
C GLY A 201 0.65 -5.12 17.63
N GLY A 202 0.02 -5.22 18.80
CA GLY A 202 0.46 -6.10 19.88
C GLY A 202 1.82 -5.69 20.48
N SER A 203 2.58 -6.66 20.97
CA SER A 203 3.82 -6.44 21.73
C SER A 203 5.10 -6.61 20.92
N ILE A 204 5.05 -6.56 19.58
CA ILE A 204 6.27 -6.66 18.76
C ILE A 204 7.09 -5.38 18.93
N PRO A 205 8.39 -5.47 19.30
CA PRO A 205 9.25 -4.29 19.37
C PRO A 205 9.36 -3.57 18.01
N ASN A 206 9.07 -2.26 18.01
CA ASN A 206 9.05 -1.45 16.78
C ASN A 206 10.36 -1.50 16.00
N PHE A 207 11.52 -1.57 16.67
CA PHE A 207 12.83 -1.61 15.98
C PHE A 207 12.99 -2.86 15.08
N LEU A 208 12.38 -4.00 15.43
CA LEU A 208 12.42 -5.22 14.60
C LEU A 208 11.58 -5.03 13.33
N VAL A 209 10.43 -4.37 13.47
CA VAL A 209 9.54 -4.04 12.35
C VAL A 209 10.23 -3.06 11.41
N GLU A 210 10.77 -1.97 11.96
CA GLU A 210 11.44 -0.90 11.21
C GLU A 210 12.68 -1.42 10.45
N SER A 211 13.49 -2.27 11.09
CA SER A 211 14.71 -2.81 10.46
C SER A 211 14.46 -3.69 9.23
N THR A 212 13.25 -4.24 9.09
CA THR A 212 12.89 -5.16 8.00
C THR A 212 11.94 -4.55 6.97
N MET A 213 11.34 -3.38 7.27
CA MET A 213 10.28 -2.79 6.46
C MET A 213 10.72 -2.52 5.02
N ALA A 214 11.86 -1.85 4.84
CA ALA A 214 12.39 -1.51 3.52
C ALA A 214 12.62 -2.75 2.64
N LYS A 215 13.12 -3.85 3.22
CA LYS A 215 13.34 -5.11 2.47
C LYS A 215 12.01 -5.78 2.12
N LYS A 216 11.03 -5.78 3.04
CA LYS A 216 9.71 -6.39 2.81
C LYS A 216 8.99 -5.70 1.66
N ILE A 217 8.82 -4.38 1.72
CA ILE A 217 8.14 -3.63 0.65
C ILE A 217 8.90 -3.72 -0.68
N ALA A 218 10.23 -3.87 -0.65
CA ALA A 218 11.00 -4.06 -1.86
C ALA A 218 10.81 -5.46 -2.48
N ALA A 219 10.58 -6.50 -1.66
CA ALA A 219 10.41 -7.88 -2.11
C ALA A 219 9.11 -8.10 -2.88
N ASP A 220 8.08 -7.27 -2.64
CA ASP A 220 6.80 -7.39 -3.35
C ASP A 220 6.95 -7.09 -4.85
N VAL A 221 7.92 -6.26 -5.29
CA VAL A 221 8.14 -5.95 -6.72
C VAL A 221 8.52 -7.22 -7.51
N PRO A 222 9.65 -7.90 -7.24
CA PRO A 222 10.02 -9.09 -8.01
C PRO A 222 9.02 -10.24 -7.84
N GLN A 223 8.34 -10.35 -6.69
CA GLN A 223 7.28 -11.34 -6.49
C GLN A 223 6.09 -11.09 -7.42
N PHE A 224 5.62 -9.84 -7.49
CA PHE A 224 4.55 -9.43 -8.39
C PHE A 224 4.92 -9.66 -9.86
N ILE A 225 6.11 -9.19 -10.30
CA ILE A 225 6.53 -9.35 -11.71
C ILE A 225 6.64 -10.82 -12.08
N LYS A 226 7.21 -11.66 -11.21
CA LYS A 226 7.29 -13.11 -11.43
C LYS A 226 5.90 -13.74 -11.57
N TRP A 227 4.98 -13.40 -10.68
CA TRP A 227 3.59 -13.90 -10.72
C TRP A 227 2.87 -13.46 -11.99
N PHE A 228 3.00 -12.18 -12.36
CA PHE A 228 2.39 -11.62 -13.56
C PHE A 228 2.87 -12.34 -14.82
N GLN A 229 4.19 -12.51 -14.97
CA GLN A 229 4.77 -13.22 -16.11
C GLN A 229 4.35 -14.70 -16.17
N GLN A 230 4.18 -15.36 -15.03
CA GLN A 230 3.67 -16.74 -14.98
C GLN A 230 2.20 -16.80 -15.47
N LYS A 231 1.33 -15.90 -14.99
CA LYS A 231 -0.07 -15.85 -15.45
C LYS A 231 -0.20 -15.51 -16.93
N SER A 232 0.57 -14.55 -17.44
CA SER A 232 0.53 -14.16 -18.86
C SER A 232 1.00 -15.28 -19.79
N LYS A 233 1.86 -16.19 -19.33
CA LYS A 233 2.24 -17.40 -20.07
C LYS A 233 1.16 -18.47 -20.07
N SER A 234 0.41 -18.62 -18.99
CA SER A 234 -0.68 -19.59 -18.89
C SER A 234 -1.95 -19.21 -19.65
N GLN A 235 -2.06 -17.96 -20.13
CA GLN A 235 -3.17 -17.45 -20.92
C GLN A 235 -2.90 -17.41 -22.44
N LYS A 236 -1.69 -17.79 -22.87
CA LYS A 236 -1.34 -18.02 -24.27
C LYS A 236 -1.50 -19.49 -24.62
#